data_AF-A0A9Q0V9C3-F1
#
_entry.id   AF-A0A9Q0V9C3-F1
#
_cell.length_a   1.000
_cell.length_b   1.000
_cell.length_c   1.000
_cell.angle_alpha   90.00
_cell.angle_beta   90.00
_cell.angle_gamma   90.00
#
_symmetry.space_group_name_H-M   'P 1'
#
loop_
_entity.id
_entity.type
_entity.pdbx_description
1 polymer ?
#
loop_
_entity_poly.entity_id
_entity_poly.type
_entity_poly.pdbx_seq_one_letter_code
_entity_poly.pdbx_strand_id
1 'polypeptide(L)'
;MCVQHDYAPKETTKMDGAVQTVYPRKNWSSMVLYNCGHPKNKVLTPEVVSTQTGAFLHRFQWLEDEEIGSIPFVWNFLEGHNRVGEGDAATFPKAIHYTRGGPWFEAWKHCEFADLWLKEKDECVKEANK
;
A
#
# COMPACT_ATOMS: atom_id res chain seq x y z
N MET A 1 0.31 4.52 -12.37
CA MET A 1 0.63 5.57 -11.39
C MET A 1 0.54 4.99 -9.99
N CYS A 2 1.36 5.45 -9.06
CA CYS A 2 1.37 4.99 -7.67
C CYS A 2 1.92 6.06 -6.73
N VAL A 3 1.79 5.86 -5.42
CA VAL A 3 2.51 6.68 -4.45
C VAL A 3 3.96 6.20 -4.39
N GLN A 4 4.89 7.11 -4.66
CA GLN A 4 6.31 6.82 -4.64
C GLN A 4 6.89 7.00 -3.24
N HIS A 5 6.54 6.09 -2.33
CA HIS A 5 6.99 6.13 -0.93
C HIS A 5 8.51 5.98 -0.82
N ASP A 6 9.13 6.83 0.01
CA ASP A 6 10.48 6.62 0.52
C ASP A 6 10.41 5.88 1.86
N TYR A 7 10.34 4.54 1.78
CA TYR A 7 10.07 3.69 2.92
C TYR A 7 11.29 2.87 3.35
N ALA A 8 11.98 3.35 4.38
CA ALA A 8 13.09 2.67 5.04
C ALA A 8 12.73 2.38 6.53
N PRO A 9 12.04 1.26 6.82
CA PRO A 9 11.67 0.92 8.19
C PRO A 9 12.91 0.64 9.05
N LYS A 10 12.86 1.00 10.33
CA LYS A 10 13.95 0.76 11.29
C LYS A 10 13.88 -0.62 11.92
N GLU A 11 12.69 -1.21 11.95
CA GLU A 11 12.42 -2.53 12.47
C GLU A 11 13.07 -3.60 11.58
N THR A 12 13.73 -4.57 12.20
CA THR A 12 14.44 -5.65 11.48
C THR A 12 13.55 -6.86 11.18
N THR A 13 12.38 -6.94 11.82
CA THR A 13 11.41 -8.02 11.66
C THR A 13 10.02 -7.46 11.41
N LYS A 14 9.26 -8.14 10.56
CA LYS A 14 7.84 -7.90 10.30
C LYS A 14 6.98 -8.60 11.34
N MET A 15 5.66 -8.49 11.16
CA MET A 15 4.71 -9.42 11.76
C MET A 15 5.14 -10.88 11.48
N ASP A 16 4.96 -11.75 12.47
CA ASP A 16 5.34 -13.16 12.48
C ASP A 16 6.85 -13.47 12.44
N GLY A 17 7.70 -12.48 12.76
CA GLY A 17 9.15 -12.67 12.90
C GLY A 17 9.89 -12.79 11.56
N ALA A 18 9.21 -12.60 10.43
CA ALA A 18 9.85 -12.58 9.12
C ALA A 18 10.83 -11.41 9.00
N VAL A 19 11.93 -11.59 8.28
CA VAL A 19 12.94 -10.53 8.09
C VAL A 19 12.33 -9.34 7.33
N GLN A 20 12.57 -8.13 7.84
CA GLN A 20 12.21 -6.89 7.19
C GLN A 20 13.33 -6.49 6.21
N THR A 21 13.10 -6.72 4.92
CA THR A 21 14.05 -6.31 3.87
C THR A 21 13.77 -4.89 3.39
N VAL A 22 14.81 -4.07 3.26
CA VAL A 22 14.75 -2.77 2.56
C VAL A 22 15.07 -2.99 1.10
N TYR A 23 14.25 -2.46 0.20
CA TYR A 23 14.48 -2.54 -1.24
C TYR A 23 13.85 -1.35 -1.98
N PRO A 24 14.33 -0.99 -3.18
CA PRO A 24 13.78 0.13 -3.95
C PRO A 24 12.29 -0.09 -4.28
N ARG A 25 11.51 1.00 -4.28
CA ARG A 25 10.08 0.99 -4.61
C ARG A 25 9.20 0.17 -3.67
N LYS A 26 9.64 0.00 -2.42
CA LYS A 26 8.85 -0.70 -1.41
C LYS A 26 7.53 0.03 -1.16
N ASN A 27 6.44 -0.74 -1.07
CA ASN A 27 5.06 -0.25 -0.93
C ASN A 27 4.53 0.62 -2.09
N TRP A 28 5.25 0.77 -3.20
CA TRP A 28 4.72 1.47 -4.37
C TRP A 28 3.56 0.70 -5.00
N SER A 29 3.68 -0.62 -5.10
CA SER A 29 2.68 -1.47 -5.74
C SER A 29 1.50 -1.85 -4.84
N SER A 30 1.41 -1.35 -3.60
CA SER A 30 0.30 -1.69 -2.70
C SER A 30 -1.02 -1.01 -3.10
N MET A 31 -0.93 0.05 -3.89
CA MET A 31 -2.05 0.70 -4.56
C MET A 31 -1.53 1.27 -5.87
N VAL A 32 -2.13 0.84 -6.99
CA VAL A 32 -1.72 1.24 -8.33
C VAL A 32 -2.95 1.61 -9.15
N LEU A 33 -2.89 2.77 -9.79
CA LEU A 33 -3.81 3.11 -10.87
C LEU A 33 -3.16 2.74 -12.21
N TYR A 34 -3.68 1.71 -12.87
CA TYR A 34 -3.17 1.26 -14.16
C TYR A 34 -3.82 2.01 -15.33
N ASN A 35 -2.98 2.54 -16.22
CA ASN A 35 -3.43 2.89 -17.56
C ASN A 35 -3.43 1.62 -18.42
N CYS A 36 -4.59 0.99 -18.56
CA CYS A 36 -4.75 -0.24 -19.34
C CYS A 36 -4.47 -0.05 -20.84
N GLY A 37 -4.44 1.20 -21.34
CA GLY A 37 -4.09 1.52 -22.73
C GLY A 37 -2.58 1.68 -22.98
N HIS A 38 -1.75 1.72 -21.94
CA HIS A 38 -0.31 1.93 -22.10
C HIS A 38 0.35 0.72 -22.80
N PRO A 39 1.10 0.91 -23.91
CA PRO A 39 1.62 -0.21 -24.70
C PRO A 39 2.54 -1.13 -23.92
N LYS A 40 3.38 -0.60 -23.02
CA LYS A 40 4.27 -1.44 -22.18
C LYS A 40 3.54 -2.28 -21.14
N ASN A 41 2.29 -1.95 -20.77
CA ASN A 41 1.51 -2.78 -19.85
C ASN A 41 1.00 -4.07 -20.51
N LYS A 42 1.04 -4.17 -21.85
CA LYS A 42 0.66 -5.39 -22.57
C LYS A 42 1.56 -6.59 -22.26
N VAL A 43 2.75 -6.37 -21.71
CA VAL A 43 3.66 -7.44 -21.27
C VAL A 43 3.12 -8.21 -20.06
N LEU A 44 2.18 -7.63 -19.30
CA LEU A 44 1.61 -8.24 -18.09
C LEU A 44 0.57 -9.30 -18.44
N THR A 45 1.00 -10.37 -19.12
CA THR A 45 0.17 -11.55 -19.40
C THR A 45 0.11 -12.46 -18.17
N PRO A 46 -0.88 -13.38 -18.07
CA PRO A 46 -0.92 -14.37 -17.00
C PRO A 46 0.39 -15.16 -16.88
N GLU A 47 0.99 -15.55 -18.01
CA GLU A 47 2.27 -16.25 -18.04
C GLU A 47 3.40 -15.42 -17.42
N VAL A 48 3.55 -14.16 -17.80
CA VAL A 48 4.58 -13.26 -17.25
C VAL A 48 4.37 -13.04 -15.76
N VAL A 49 3.13 -12.81 -15.32
CA VAL A 49 2.81 -12.60 -13.89
C VAL A 49 3.09 -13.87 -13.08
N SER A 50 2.87 -15.05 -13.63
CA SER A 50 3.11 -16.33 -12.94
C SER A 50 4.58 -16.77 -12.93
N THR A 51 5.41 -16.27 -13.84
CA THR A 51 6.81 -16.75 -14.01
C THR A 51 7.86 -15.74 -13.57
N GLN A 52 7.56 -14.44 -13.61
CA GLN A 52 8.51 -13.40 -13.22
C GLN A 52 8.69 -13.30 -11.71
N THR A 53 9.82 -12.72 -11.31
CA THR A 53 10.13 -12.50 -9.90
C THR A 53 9.20 -11.45 -9.27
N GLY A 54 9.00 -11.55 -7.96
CA GLY A 54 8.32 -10.49 -7.21
C GLY A 54 9.02 -9.13 -7.34
N ALA A 55 10.35 -9.10 -7.48
CA ALA A 55 11.08 -7.86 -7.71
C ALA A 55 10.73 -7.23 -9.07
N PHE A 56 10.59 -8.03 -10.13
CA PHE A 56 10.15 -7.55 -11.43
C PHE A 56 8.77 -6.89 -11.35
N LEU A 57 7.82 -7.57 -10.71
CA LEU A 57 6.43 -7.13 -10.59
C LEU A 57 6.28 -5.92 -9.66
N HIS A 58 6.77 -6.01 -8.42
CA HIS A 58 6.59 -4.97 -7.40
C HIS A 58 7.41 -3.71 -7.64
N ARG A 59 8.48 -3.80 -8.44
CA ARG A 59 9.35 -2.66 -8.76
C ARG A 59 9.14 -2.14 -10.18
N PHE A 60 8.09 -2.57 -10.89
CA PHE A 60 7.76 -2.06 -12.22
C PHE A 60 8.92 -2.15 -13.23
N GLN A 61 9.69 -3.24 -13.21
CA GLN A 61 10.94 -3.34 -13.99
C GLN A 61 10.72 -3.40 -15.52
N TRP A 62 9.48 -3.49 -15.98
CA TRP A 62 9.13 -3.41 -17.41
C TRP A 62 8.85 -1.98 -17.89
N LEU A 63 8.88 -0.99 -17.00
CA LEU A 63 8.69 0.43 -17.27
C LEU A 63 9.97 1.21 -16.98
N GLU A 64 10.21 2.27 -17.74
CA GLU A 64 11.16 3.31 -17.35
C GLU A 64 10.52 4.21 -16.27
N ASP A 65 11.36 4.92 -15.51
CA ASP A 65 10.93 5.74 -14.38
C ASP A 65 9.99 6.88 -14.81
N GLU A 66 10.22 7.46 -15.99
CA GLU A 66 9.40 8.53 -16.56
C GLU A 66 7.99 8.05 -16.95
N GLU A 67 7.80 6.74 -17.11
CA GLU A 67 6.50 6.12 -17.42
C GLU A 67 5.68 5.85 -16.15
N ILE A 68 6.28 5.99 -14.95
CA ILE A 68 5.64 5.72 -13.66
C ILE A 68 5.16 7.04 -13.03
N GLY A 69 3.96 7.48 -13.41
CA GLY A 69 3.36 8.68 -12.80
C GLY A 69 3.11 8.54 -11.28
N SER A 70 3.16 9.67 -10.56
CA SER A 70 2.91 9.76 -9.12
C SER A 70 1.47 10.12 -8.78
N ILE A 71 0.95 9.60 -7.66
CA ILE A 71 -0.27 10.11 -7.01
C ILE A 71 0.04 10.58 -5.58
N PRO A 72 -0.77 11.50 -4.99
CA PRO A 72 -0.56 11.97 -3.62
C PRO A 72 -0.60 10.84 -2.59
N PHE A 73 0.26 10.92 -1.56
CA PHE A 73 0.41 9.83 -0.58
C PHE A 73 -0.87 9.52 0.21
N VAL A 74 -1.80 10.48 0.34
CA VAL A 74 -3.08 10.26 1.00
C VAL A 74 -3.95 9.18 0.33
N TRP A 75 -3.68 8.81 -0.93
CA TRP A 75 -4.35 7.72 -1.64
C TRP A 75 -3.69 6.34 -1.46
N ASN A 76 -2.60 6.26 -0.71
CA ASN A 76 -1.97 5.03 -0.24
C ASN A 76 -1.20 5.35 1.05
N PHE A 77 -1.92 5.84 2.06
CA PHE A 77 -1.35 6.35 3.29
C PHE A 77 -0.86 5.17 4.15
N LEU A 78 0.46 5.03 4.31
CA LEU A 78 1.07 3.99 5.12
C LEU A 78 0.93 4.34 6.60
N GLU A 79 0.07 3.60 7.30
CA GLU A 79 -0.11 3.69 8.75
C GLU A 79 1.25 3.51 9.47
N GLY A 80 1.52 4.36 10.46
CA GLY A 80 2.77 4.34 11.22
C GLY A 80 4.00 4.83 10.45
N HIS A 81 3.84 5.37 9.24
CA HIS A 81 4.92 5.97 8.45
C HIS A 81 4.57 7.37 7.93
N ASN A 82 3.46 7.51 7.21
CA ASN A 82 2.99 8.83 6.79
C ASN A 82 2.40 9.57 7.99
N ARG A 83 2.34 10.90 7.90
CA ARG A 83 1.82 11.77 8.97
C ARG A 83 0.82 12.76 8.40
N VAL A 84 -0.21 13.05 9.19
CA VAL A 84 -1.08 14.19 8.94
C VAL A 84 -0.36 15.43 9.44
N GLY A 85 -0.15 16.41 8.56
CA GLY A 85 0.44 17.70 8.91
C GLY A 85 -0.52 18.50 9.78
N GLU A 86 0.02 19.17 10.81
CA GLU A 86 -0.78 20.03 11.67
C GLU A 86 -1.44 21.15 10.87
N GLY A 87 -2.77 21.22 10.92
CA GLY A 87 -3.55 22.23 10.19
C GLY A 87 -3.67 22.00 8.68
N ASP A 88 -3.11 20.92 8.13
CA ASP A 88 -3.19 20.63 6.69
C ASP A 88 -4.13 19.47 6.39
N ALA A 89 -5.40 19.81 6.12
CA ALA A 89 -6.41 18.83 5.72
C ALA A 89 -6.07 18.08 4.43
N ALA A 90 -5.18 18.60 3.56
CA ALA A 90 -4.78 17.92 2.33
C ALA A 90 -3.90 16.69 2.60
N THR A 91 -3.35 16.56 3.81
CA THR A 91 -2.54 15.41 4.25
C THR A 91 -3.35 14.33 4.97
N PHE A 92 -4.65 14.55 5.19
CA PHE A 92 -5.51 13.55 5.82
C PHE A 92 -5.72 12.36 4.86
N PRO A 93 -5.63 11.10 5.35
CA PRO A 93 -5.73 9.92 4.50
C PRO A 93 -7.08 9.82 3.79
N LYS A 94 -7.04 9.49 2.50
CA LYS A 94 -8.21 9.12 1.68
C LYS A 94 -8.31 7.60 1.49
N ALA A 95 -7.17 6.90 1.52
CA ALA A 95 -7.09 5.45 1.56
C ALA A 95 -5.92 5.04 2.48
N ILE A 96 -6.24 4.26 3.51
CA ILE A 96 -5.30 3.84 4.55
C ILE A 96 -4.76 2.45 4.20
N HIS A 97 -3.45 2.30 4.26
CA HIS A 97 -2.74 1.04 4.09
C HIS A 97 -2.03 0.66 5.39
N TYR A 98 -2.61 -0.34 6.07
CA TYR A 98 -2.08 -0.95 7.29
C TYR A 98 -0.88 -1.86 7.00
N THR A 99 0.25 -1.27 6.61
CA THR A 99 1.45 -2.00 6.13
C THR A 99 2.12 -2.88 7.19
N ARG A 100 1.92 -2.57 8.48
CA ARG A 100 2.50 -3.30 9.62
C ARG A 100 1.57 -4.36 10.22
N GLY A 101 0.29 -4.32 9.87
CA GLY A 101 -0.80 -5.04 10.53
C GLY A 101 -1.93 -4.08 10.88
N GLY A 102 -3.17 -4.54 10.73
CA GLY A 102 -4.36 -3.74 11.06
C GLY A 102 -5.04 -4.18 12.35
N PRO A 103 -6.14 -3.50 12.74
CA PRO A 103 -6.77 -3.68 14.05
C PRO A 103 -7.42 -5.05 14.28
N TRP A 104 -7.45 -5.91 13.26
CA TRP A 104 -7.86 -7.30 13.37
C TRP A 104 -6.78 -8.21 14.00
N PHE A 105 -5.57 -7.71 14.25
CA PHE A 105 -4.53 -8.42 14.98
C PHE A 105 -4.35 -7.86 16.40
N GLU A 106 -4.13 -8.76 17.38
CA GLU A 106 -4.02 -8.39 18.79
C GLU A 106 -2.94 -7.32 19.05
N ALA A 107 -1.77 -7.48 18.44
CA ALA A 107 -0.65 -6.56 18.59
C ALA A 107 -0.89 -5.17 17.95
N TRP A 108 -1.94 -5.02 17.13
CA TRP A 108 -2.19 -3.84 16.31
C TRP A 108 -3.58 -3.22 16.53
N LYS A 109 -4.32 -3.63 17.58
CA LYS A 109 -5.65 -3.10 17.91
C LYS A 109 -5.72 -1.59 18.09
N HIS A 110 -4.60 -0.95 18.44
CA HIS A 110 -4.49 0.48 18.72
C HIS A 110 -3.62 1.23 17.70
N CYS A 111 -3.46 0.69 16.48
CA CYS A 111 -2.79 1.39 15.39
C CYS A 111 -3.56 2.67 14.99
N GLU A 112 -2.92 3.60 14.30
CA GLU A 112 -3.61 4.82 13.84
C GLU A 112 -4.79 4.45 12.93
N PHE A 113 -5.89 5.19 13.06
CA PHE A 113 -7.13 4.99 12.30
C PHE A 113 -7.85 3.64 12.50
N ALA A 114 -7.46 2.85 13.52
CA ALA A 114 -8.11 1.59 13.86
C ALA A 114 -9.63 1.71 14.06
N ASP A 115 -10.07 2.82 14.65
CA ASP A 115 -11.47 3.14 14.89
C ASP A 115 -12.29 3.21 13.60
N LEU A 116 -11.73 3.80 12.54
CA LEU A 116 -12.37 3.90 11.23
C LEU A 116 -12.62 2.51 10.62
N TRP A 117 -11.63 1.62 10.69
CA TRP A 117 -11.75 0.27 10.14
C TRP A 117 -12.75 -0.57 10.94
N LEU A 118 -12.71 -0.51 12.27
CA LEU A 118 -13.62 -1.25 13.14
C LEU A 118 -15.06 -0.81 12.95
N LYS A 119 -15.29 0.51 12.80
CA LYS A 119 -16.61 1.07 12.50
C LYS A 119 -17.16 0.55 11.18
N GLU A 120 -16.39 0.61 10.10
CA GLU A 120 -16.80 0.12 8.78
C GLU A 120 -17.13 -1.39 8.81
N LYS A 121 -16.29 -2.18 9.50
CA LYS A 121 -16.52 -3.62 9.67
C LYS A 121 -17.83 -3.89 10.41
N ASP A 122 -18.13 -3.15 11.48
CA ASP A 122 -19.38 -3.31 12.23
C ASP A 122 -20.61 -2.89 11.40
N GLU A 123 -20.48 -1.88 10.53
CA GLU A 123 -21.53 -1.45 9.60
C GLU A 123 -21.80 -2.52 8.53
N CYS A 124 -20.76 -3.04 7.89
CA CYS A 124 -20.86 -4.15 6.92
C CYS A 124 -21.51 -5.40 7.52
N VAL A 125 -21.14 -5.78 8.75
CA VAL A 125 -21.75 -6.93 9.45
C VAL A 125 -23.23 -6.70 9.74
N LYS A 126 -23.63 -5.47 10.11
CA LYS A 126 -25.05 -5.15 10.31
C LYS A 126 -25.82 -5.22 9.01
N GLU A 127 -25.25 -4.77 7.89
CA GLU A 127 -25.90 -4.83 6.58
C GLU A 127 -26.05 -6.25 6.06
N ALA A 128 -25.05 -7.11 6.24
CA ALA A 128 -25.11 -8.52 5.82
C ALA A 128 -26.13 -9.36 6.62
N ASN A 129 -26.51 -8.91 7.82
CA ASN A 129 -27.49 -9.57 8.69
C ASN A 129 -28.91 -8.98 8.58
N LYS A 130 -29.13 -7.99 7.70
CA LYS A 130 -30.47 -7.49 7.34
C LYS A 130 -31.04 -8.30 6.19
#